data_AF-U5E8R9-F1
#
_entry.id   AF-U5E8R9-F1
#
_cell.length_a   1.000
_cell.length_b   1.000
_cell.length_c   1.000
_cell.angle_alpha   90.00
_cell.angle_beta   90.00
_cell.angle_gamma   90.00
#
_symmetry.space_group_name_H-M   'P 1'
#
loop_
_entity.id
_entity.type
_entity.pdbx_description
1 polymer ?
#
loop_
_entity_poly.entity_id
_entity_poly.type
_entity_poly.pdbx_seq_one_letter_code
_entity_poly.pdbx_strand_id
1 'polypeptide(L)'
;MLQVVLILMGLAGLFSWMAFTSGSAVVGVIFALLALAPIIAIVVVTVRKRTGATGPLFGRQSRAVGVIALVVVLGAVGYAVYWTFWTPKAYEGTLAEVRDMESACHDMGGKFFPGSAEFTGPAPHPVVAFVQDQVGVSQAELGGSQTPREWGGSGLKPADVQLIACLDEPDDGPFLTDCKFTSSSLPLYQGRYEVTIREARTGREVATVRMSGKSTPDCPYSVLTKGEDPKIHTEPDLAEYQRVLGGFVTK
;
A
#
# COMPACT_ATOMS: atom_id res chain seq x y z
N MET A 1 37.25 0.61 1.62
CA MET A 1 36.58 0.50 0.29
C MET A 1 36.10 -0.91 -0.01
N LEU A 2 36.94 -1.95 0.06
CA LEU A 2 36.55 -3.33 -0.27
C LEU A 2 35.32 -3.83 0.53
N GLN A 3 35.29 -3.54 1.83
CA GLN A 3 34.19 -3.92 2.72
C GLN A 3 32.86 -3.28 2.34
N VAL A 4 32.86 -2.01 1.90
CA VAL A 4 31.66 -1.29 1.43
C VAL A 4 31.15 -1.89 0.12
N VAL A 5 32.04 -2.28 -0.79
CA VAL A 5 31.69 -2.93 -2.07
C VAL A 5 31.05 -4.29 -1.83
N LEU A 6 31.59 -5.09 -0.90
CA LEU A 6 31.03 -6.40 -0.55
C LEU A 6 29.65 -6.28 0.09
N ILE A 7 29.44 -5.29 0.97
CA ILE A 7 28.13 -5.01 1.58
C ILE A 7 27.11 -4.61 0.50
N LEU A 8 27.49 -3.73 -0.43
CA LEU A 8 26.63 -3.32 -1.55
C LEU A 8 26.28 -4.48 -2.47
N MET A 9 27.22 -5.37 -2.78
CA MET A 9 26.95 -6.58 -3.57
C MET A 9 26.01 -7.54 -2.84
N GLY A 10 26.20 -7.73 -1.53
CA GLY A 10 25.32 -8.56 -0.71
C GLY A 10 23.89 -8.01 -0.67
N LEU A 11 23.73 -6.71 -0.46
CA LEU A 11 22.43 -6.04 -0.50
C LEU A 11 21.79 -6.14 -1.89
N ALA A 12 22.53 -5.87 -2.97
CA ALA A 12 22.01 -6.00 -4.32
C ALA A 12 21.58 -7.44 -4.66
N GLY A 13 22.33 -8.44 -4.21
CA GLY A 13 21.95 -9.85 -4.35
C GLY A 13 20.68 -10.19 -3.57
N LEU A 14 20.55 -9.70 -2.34
CA LEU A 14 19.34 -9.88 -1.52
C LEU A 14 18.11 -9.22 -2.18
N PHE A 15 18.26 -7.98 -2.66
CA PHE A 15 17.19 -7.27 -3.37
C PHE A 15 16.82 -7.93 -4.69
N SER A 16 17.79 -8.48 -5.43
CA SER A 16 17.53 -9.26 -6.65
C SER A 16 16.69 -10.50 -6.32
N TRP A 17 17.07 -11.25 -5.29
CA TRP A 17 16.32 -12.43 -4.86
C TRP A 17 14.89 -12.09 -4.41
N MET A 18 14.73 -11.06 -3.58
CA MET A 18 13.40 -10.57 -3.15
C MET A 18 12.54 -10.06 -4.32
N ALA A 19 13.15 -9.45 -5.34
CA ALA A 19 12.44 -9.00 -6.53
C ALA A 19 11.93 -10.17 -7.38
N PHE A 20 12.71 -11.26 -7.50
CA PHE A 20 12.26 -12.46 -8.20
C PHE A 20 11.15 -13.19 -7.44
N THR A 21 11.24 -13.29 -6.11
CA THR A 21 10.19 -13.94 -5.30
C THR A 21 8.90 -13.12 -5.25
N SER A 22 8.97 -11.81 -5.46
CA SER A 22 7.80 -10.93 -5.57
C SER A 22 7.23 -10.82 -7.00
N GLY A 23 7.73 -11.62 -7.95
CA GLY A 23 7.21 -11.69 -9.32
C GLY A 23 7.73 -10.60 -10.27
N SER A 24 8.69 -9.77 -9.85
CA SER A 24 9.25 -8.69 -10.67
C SER A 24 10.61 -9.05 -11.27
N ALA A 25 10.57 -9.84 -12.35
CA ALA A 25 11.77 -10.33 -13.03
C ALA A 25 12.69 -9.21 -13.55
N VAL A 26 12.13 -8.10 -14.04
CA VAL A 26 12.90 -6.97 -14.58
C VAL A 26 13.73 -6.29 -13.49
N VAL A 27 13.13 -6.11 -12.31
CA VAL A 27 13.82 -5.52 -11.15
C VAL A 27 14.92 -6.46 -10.64
N GLY A 28 14.63 -7.77 -10.59
CA GLY A 28 15.61 -8.81 -10.27
C GLY A 28 16.87 -8.73 -11.15
N VAL A 29 16.69 -8.57 -12.46
CA VAL A 29 17.79 -8.44 -13.43
C VAL A 29 18.61 -7.16 -13.22
N ILE A 30 17.96 -6.01 -12.95
CA ILE A 30 18.66 -4.74 -12.71
C ILE A 30 19.60 -4.84 -11.51
N PHE A 31 19.11 -5.39 -10.38
CA PHE A 31 19.94 -5.56 -9.19
C PHE A 31 21.04 -6.60 -9.38
N ALA A 32 20.79 -7.66 -10.15
CA ALA A 32 21.84 -8.63 -10.51
C ALA A 32 22.96 -7.98 -11.33
N LEU A 33 22.64 -7.13 -12.30
CA LEU A 33 23.63 -6.38 -13.08
C LEU A 33 24.43 -5.40 -12.21
N LEU A 34 23.78 -4.75 -11.24
CA LEU A 34 24.45 -3.87 -10.27
C LEU A 34 25.42 -4.64 -9.37
N ALA A 35 25.04 -5.83 -8.91
CA ALA A 35 25.92 -6.70 -8.15
C ALA A 35 27.15 -7.13 -8.98
N LEU A 36 27.00 -7.32 -10.29
CA LEU A 36 28.09 -7.75 -11.18
C LEU A 36 29.02 -6.61 -11.63
N ALA A 37 28.57 -5.35 -11.60
CA ALA A 37 29.35 -4.19 -12.04
C ALA A 37 30.78 -4.08 -11.44
N PRO A 38 31.00 -4.23 -10.11
CA PRO A 38 32.35 -4.21 -9.55
C PRO A 38 33.22 -5.39 -10.00
N ILE A 39 32.64 -6.57 -10.23
CA ILE A 39 33.38 -7.73 -10.76
C ILE A 39 33.86 -7.43 -12.18
N ILE A 40 32.97 -6.89 -13.03
CA ILE A 40 33.29 -6.50 -14.41
C ILE A 40 34.40 -5.45 -14.41
N ALA A 41 34.34 -4.45 -13.53
CA ALA A 41 35.38 -3.43 -13.39
C ALA A 41 36.75 -4.03 -13.01
N ILE A 42 36.78 -4.96 -12.04
CA ILE A 42 38.02 -5.65 -11.62
C ILE A 42 38.60 -6.48 -12.77
N VAL A 43 37.76 -7.22 -13.51
CA VAL A 43 38.18 -8.00 -14.68
C VAL A 43 38.78 -7.11 -15.77
N VAL A 44 38.12 -5.98 -16.09
CA VAL A 44 38.62 -5.03 -17.10
C VAL A 44 39.97 -4.42 -16.69
N VAL A 45 40.12 -4.05 -15.42
CA VAL A 45 41.39 -3.48 -14.90
C VAL A 45 42.51 -4.51 -14.95
N THR A 46 42.24 -5.76 -14.55
CA THR A 46 43.24 -6.84 -14.55
C THR A 46 43.67 -7.25 -15.96
N VAL A 47 42.74 -7.32 -16.92
CA VAL A 47 43.06 -7.59 -18.34
C VAL A 47 43.89 -6.46 -18.95
N ARG A 48 43.53 -5.19 -18.72
CA ARG A 48 44.33 -4.05 -19.22
C ARG A 48 45.75 -4.03 -18.70
N LYS A 49 45.93 -4.39 -17.43
CA LYS A 49 47.27 -4.48 -16.82
C LYS A 49 48.13 -5.54 -17.50
N ARG A 50 47.54 -6.64 -17.99
CA ARG A 50 48.25 -7.68 -18.75
C ARG A 50 48.57 -7.26 -20.19
N THR A 51 47.74 -6.45 -20.83
CA THR A 51 47.94 -6.03 -22.22
C THR A 51 48.79 -4.76 -22.39
N GLY A 52 49.31 -4.19 -21.29
CA GLY A 52 50.21 -3.02 -21.34
C GLY A 52 49.55 -1.70 -21.78
N ALA A 53 48.22 -1.60 -21.75
CA ALA A 53 47.52 -0.40 -22.18
C ALA A 53 47.64 0.73 -21.14
N THR A 54 48.36 1.81 -21.47
CA THR A 54 48.70 2.93 -20.57
C THR A 54 47.78 4.16 -20.68
N GLY A 55 46.74 4.12 -21.51
CA GLY A 55 45.77 5.22 -21.61
C GLY A 55 44.84 5.32 -20.39
N PRO A 56 44.38 6.53 -20.00
CA PRO A 56 43.42 6.70 -18.91
C PRO A 56 42.17 5.86 -19.19
N LEU A 57 41.73 5.08 -18.19
CA LEU A 57 40.52 4.25 -18.30
C LEU A 57 39.29 5.08 -18.64
N PHE A 58 39.32 6.36 -18.28
CA PHE A 58 38.21 7.29 -18.32
C PHE A 58 38.69 8.68 -18.78
N GLY A 59 38.64 8.97 -20.09
CA GLY A 59 38.89 10.30 -20.67
C GLY A 59 37.81 11.34 -20.32
N ARG A 60 37.93 12.61 -20.72
CA ARG A 60 36.93 13.65 -20.37
C ARG A 60 35.49 13.30 -20.81
N GLN A 61 35.33 12.56 -21.91
CA GLN A 61 34.06 11.98 -22.37
C GLN A 61 33.47 10.92 -21.42
N SER A 62 34.31 10.22 -20.66
CA SER A 62 33.87 9.12 -19.83
C SER A 62 33.39 9.57 -18.44
N ARG A 63 33.67 10.82 -18.03
CA ARG A 63 32.99 11.44 -16.87
C ARG A 63 31.51 11.63 -17.20
N ALA A 64 31.18 12.06 -18.42
CA ALA A 64 29.80 12.14 -18.88
C ALA A 64 29.14 10.76 -18.94
N VAL A 65 29.84 9.74 -19.46
CA VAL A 65 29.35 8.34 -19.46
C VAL A 65 29.15 7.82 -18.02
N GLY A 66 30.06 8.12 -17.10
CA GLY A 66 29.94 7.73 -15.69
C GLY A 66 28.76 8.40 -14.99
N VAL A 67 28.51 9.69 -15.26
CA VAL A 67 27.34 10.41 -14.74
C VAL A 67 26.05 9.86 -15.33
N ILE A 68 25.99 9.61 -16.64
CA ILE A 68 24.81 9.01 -17.30
C ILE A 68 24.54 7.62 -16.73
N ALA A 69 25.57 6.78 -16.60
CA ALA A 69 25.44 5.46 -16.01
C ALA A 69 24.92 5.52 -14.56
N LEU A 70 25.45 6.44 -13.75
CA LEU A 70 24.97 6.65 -12.37
C LEU A 70 23.50 7.09 -12.35
N VAL A 71 23.10 8.02 -13.21
CA VAL A 71 21.70 8.49 -13.29
C VAL A 71 20.77 7.37 -13.73
N VAL A 72 21.15 6.57 -14.72
CA VAL A 72 20.36 5.41 -15.17
C VAL A 72 20.23 4.38 -14.05
N VAL A 73 21.31 4.10 -13.33
CA VAL A 73 21.29 3.19 -12.18
C VAL A 73 20.38 3.72 -11.08
N LEU A 74 20.50 4.99 -10.70
CA LEU A 74 19.64 5.59 -9.68
C LEU A 74 18.17 5.60 -10.10
N GLY A 75 17.89 5.91 -11.37
CA GLY A 75 16.54 5.83 -11.93
C GLY A 75 15.98 4.40 -11.91
N ALA A 76 16.78 3.41 -12.28
CA ALA A 76 16.40 2.01 -12.28
C ALA A 76 16.17 1.47 -10.86
N VAL A 77 17.02 1.86 -9.89
CA VAL A 77 16.85 1.51 -8.47
C VAL A 77 15.61 2.21 -7.89
N GLY A 78 15.42 3.50 -8.18
CA GLY A 78 14.22 4.24 -7.76
C GLY A 78 12.94 3.61 -8.30
N TYR A 79 12.93 3.25 -9.58
CA TYR A 79 11.81 2.54 -10.21
C TYR A 79 11.58 1.15 -9.62
N ALA A 80 12.65 0.41 -9.33
CA ALA A 80 12.59 -0.90 -8.70
C ALA A 80 12.01 -0.86 -7.28
N VAL A 81 12.46 0.10 -6.47
CA VAL A 81 11.93 0.34 -5.12
C VAL A 81 10.47 0.77 -5.24
N TYR A 82 10.14 1.66 -6.19
CA TYR A 82 8.76 2.05 -6.47
C TYR A 82 7.86 0.84 -6.76
N TRP A 83 8.27 -0.02 -7.70
CA TRP A 83 7.52 -1.24 -8.02
C TRP A 83 7.44 -2.24 -6.87
N THR A 84 8.49 -2.39 -6.08
CA THR A 84 8.50 -3.42 -5.02
C THR A 84 7.59 -3.04 -3.85
N PHE A 85 7.52 -1.75 -3.54
CA PHE A 85 6.87 -1.22 -2.35
C PHE A 85 5.56 -0.46 -2.61
N TRP A 86 5.24 -0.05 -3.84
CA TRP A 86 4.03 0.74 -4.10
C TRP A 86 3.07 0.12 -5.11
N THR A 87 3.40 -0.98 -5.77
CA THR A 87 2.41 -1.66 -6.63
C THR A 87 1.59 -2.69 -5.85
N PRO A 88 0.25 -2.70 -6.02
CA PRO A 88 -0.59 -3.76 -5.49
C PRO A 88 -0.10 -5.13 -5.94
N LYS A 89 -0.12 -6.12 -5.04
CA LYS A 89 0.28 -7.50 -5.33
C LYS A 89 -0.91 -8.43 -5.28
N ALA A 90 -0.90 -9.48 -6.10
CA ALA A 90 -1.94 -10.49 -6.04
C ALA A 90 -1.94 -11.16 -4.65
N TYR A 91 -3.14 -11.45 -4.16
CA TYR A 91 -3.35 -12.29 -3.00
C TYR A 91 -3.22 -13.77 -3.41
N GLU A 92 -2.36 -14.52 -2.70
CA GLU A 92 -2.05 -15.92 -3.00
C GLU A 92 -2.74 -16.91 -2.05
N GLY A 93 -3.51 -16.42 -1.07
CA GLY A 93 -4.25 -17.24 -0.12
C GLY A 93 -5.66 -17.62 -0.59
N THR A 94 -6.38 -18.37 0.24
CA THR A 94 -7.81 -18.65 0.05
C THR A 94 -8.64 -17.49 0.61
N LEU A 95 -9.45 -16.85 -0.23
CA LEU A 95 -10.48 -15.90 0.19
C LEU A 95 -11.69 -16.65 0.75
N ALA A 96 -11.68 -16.91 2.05
CA ALA A 96 -12.81 -17.57 2.72
C ALA A 96 -13.86 -16.54 3.12
N GLU A 97 -13.41 -15.38 3.61
CA GLU A 97 -14.26 -14.35 4.19
C GLU A 97 -13.93 -12.97 3.63
N VAL A 98 -14.90 -12.06 3.70
CA VAL A 98 -14.72 -10.66 3.24
C VAL A 98 -13.60 -9.99 4.03
N ARG A 99 -13.46 -10.33 5.31
CA ARG A 99 -12.42 -9.80 6.18
C ARG A 99 -10.99 -10.10 5.67
N ASP A 100 -10.77 -11.21 4.95
CA ASP A 100 -9.46 -11.53 4.36
C ASP A 100 -9.00 -10.44 3.35
N MET A 101 -9.94 -9.63 2.88
CA MET A 101 -9.69 -8.53 1.96
C MET A 101 -9.12 -7.28 2.66
N GLU A 102 -8.99 -7.25 3.99
CA GLU A 102 -8.38 -6.14 4.74
C GLU A 102 -6.95 -5.85 4.25
N SER A 103 -6.24 -6.89 3.77
CA SER A 103 -4.91 -6.81 3.15
C SER A 103 -4.83 -5.85 1.95
N ALA A 104 -5.95 -5.46 1.36
CA ALA A 104 -6.04 -4.42 0.34
C ALA A 104 -5.68 -3.02 0.86
N CYS A 105 -5.93 -2.79 2.15
CA CYS A 105 -5.84 -1.48 2.79
C CYS A 105 -4.61 -1.33 3.67
N HIS A 106 -3.72 -2.33 3.69
CA HIS A 106 -2.42 -2.17 4.33
C HIS A 106 -1.50 -1.28 3.50
N ASP A 107 -0.59 -0.59 4.20
CA ASP A 107 0.46 0.24 3.62
C ASP A 107 1.25 -0.50 2.53
N MET A 108 1.90 0.25 1.63
CA MET A 108 2.78 -0.28 0.57
C MET A 108 2.05 -0.93 -0.61
N GLY A 109 0.95 -0.32 -1.06
CA GLY A 109 0.23 -0.66 -2.29
C GLY A 109 -0.86 -1.73 -2.13
N GLY A 110 -0.96 -2.38 -0.96
CA GLY A 110 -2.02 -3.34 -0.66
C GLY A 110 -2.02 -4.61 -1.52
N LYS A 111 -3.01 -5.47 -1.28
CA LYS A 111 -3.30 -6.66 -2.07
C LYS A 111 -4.49 -6.47 -3.00
N PHE A 112 -4.48 -7.18 -4.11
CA PHE A 112 -5.63 -7.36 -4.99
C PHE A 112 -6.00 -8.83 -5.12
N PHE A 113 -7.23 -9.10 -5.53
CA PHE A 113 -7.85 -10.41 -5.45
C PHE A 113 -8.33 -10.85 -6.84
N PRO A 114 -7.48 -11.55 -7.63
CA PRO A 114 -7.82 -11.92 -9.00
C PRO A 114 -9.12 -12.74 -9.16
N GLY A 115 -9.53 -13.43 -8.08
CA GLY A 115 -10.77 -14.22 -8.01
C GLY A 115 -12.03 -13.43 -7.67
N SER A 116 -11.91 -12.12 -7.39
CA SER A 116 -13.03 -11.21 -7.19
C SER A 116 -13.62 -10.73 -8.52
N ALA A 117 -14.87 -10.30 -8.48
CA ALA A 117 -15.57 -9.76 -9.64
C ALA A 117 -14.88 -8.51 -10.17
N GLU A 118 -14.82 -8.38 -11.49
CA GLU A 118 -14.24 -7.23 -12.17
C GLU A 118 -15.16 -6.03 -12.06
N PHE A 119 -14.62 -4.83 -11.83
CA PHE A 119 -15.42 -3.61 -11.74
C PHE A 119 -15.85 -3.11 -13.13
N THR A 120 -16.86 -3.78 -13.69
CA THR A 120 -17.44 -3.50 -15.01
C THR A 120 -18.94 -3.82 -15.02
N GLY A 121 -19.63 -3.40 -16.09
CA GLY A 121 -21.06 -3.68 -16.29
C GLY A 121 -21.98 -2.65 -15.62
N PRO A 122 -23.30 -2.89 -15.66
CA PRO A 122 -24.27 -2.06 -14.94
C PRO A 122 -24.16 -2.28 -13.43
N ALA A 123 -24.53 -1.28 -12.65
CA ALA A 123 -24.63 -1.42 -11.20
C ALA A 123 -25.77 -2.41 -10.83
N PRO A 124 -25.80 -2.94 -9.59
CA PRO A 124 -24.97 -2.54 -8.45
C PRO A 124 -23.55 -3.10 -8.48
N HIS A 125 -22.60 -2.36 -7.92
CA HIS A 125 -21.21 -2.77 -7.73
C HIS A 125 -20.88 -3.01 -6.26
N PRO A 126 -20.85 -4.27 -5.78
CA PRO A 126 -20.66 -4.56 -4.37
C PRO A 126 -19.36 -4.01 -3.82
N VAL A 127 -19.47 -3.28 -2.71
CA VAL A 127 -18.37 -2.66 -1.99
C VAL A 127 -18.23 -3.22 -0.59
N VAL A 128 -16.97 -3.28 -0.14
CA VAL A 128 -16.60 -3.51 1.26
C VAL A 128 -15.71 -2.37 1.71
N ALA A 129 -15.81 -1.98 2.97
CA ALA A 129 -15.02 -0.89 3.53
C ALA A 129 -14.17 -1.39 4.68
N PHE A 130 -12.96 -0.85 4.80
CA PHE A 130 -12.04 -1.11 5.89
C PHE A 130 -11.56 0.22 6.46
N VAL A 131 -11.47 0.31 7.78
CA VAL A 131 -11.00 1.48 8.50
C VAL A 131 -9.66 1.17 9.14
N GLN A 132 -8.68 2.03 8.88
CA GLN A 132 -7.42 2.04 9.59
C GLN A 132 -7.54 2.92 10.83
N ASP A 133 -7.22 2.34 11.98
CA ASP A 133 -7.13 3.02 13.26
C ASP A 133 -5.73 2.85 13.88
N GLN A 134 -5.56 3.32 15.12
CA GLN A 134 -4.28 3.25 15.83
C GLN A 134 -3.78 1.83 16.14
N VAL A 135 -4.66 0.83 16.09
CA VAL A 135 -4.36 -0.56 16.45
C VAL A 135 -4.32 -1.49 15.24
N GLY A 136 -4.90 -1.11 14.10
CA GLY A 136 -4.78 -1.84 12.85
C GLY A 136 -5.84 -1.47 11.82
N VAL A 137 -6.07 -2.37 10.87
CA VAL A 137 -7.15 -2.26 9.89
C VAL A 137 -8.27 -3.19 10.33
N SER A 138 -9.51 -2.71 10.28
CA SER A 138 -10.70 -3.51 10.59
C SER A 138 -11.78 -3.29 9.54
N GLN A 139 -12.68 -4.26 9.39
CA GLN A 139 -13.81 -4.13 8.47
C GLN A 139 -14.82 -3.13 9.04
N ALA A 140 -15.21 -2.13 8.24
CA ALA A 140 -16.22 -1.16 8.63
C ALA A 140 -17.61 -1.82 8.65
N GLU A 141 -18.39 -1.50 9.68
CA GLU A 141 -19.80 -1.86 9.71
C GLU A 141 -20.61 -0.86 8.86
N LEU A 142 -20.86 -1.22 7.60
CA LEU A 142 -21.72 -0.46 6.68
C LEU A 142 -23.23 -0.57 7.05
N GLY A 143 -23.56 -0.80 8.31
CA GLY A 143 -24.92 -0.92 8.84
C GLY A 143 -25.26 -2.30 9.42
N GLY A 144 -26.55 -2.54 9.65
CA GLY A 144 -27.05 -3.71 10.38
C GLY A 144 -27.46 -4.89 9.51
N SER A 145 -28.22 -5.81 10.09
CA SER A 145 -28.72 -7.02 9.41
C SER A 145 -29.59 -6.77 8.16
N GLN A 146 -30.03 -5.53 7.94
CA GLN A 146 -30.83 -5.11 6.79
C GLN A 146 -30.02 -4.35 5.73
N THR A 147 -28.70 -4.19 5.89
CA THR A 147 -27.86 -3.56 4.88
C THR A 147 -27.91 -4.38 3.57
N PRO A 148 -28.18 -3.74 2.41
CA PRO A 148 -28.17 -4.44 1.13
C PRO A 148 -26.84 -5.13 0.87
N ARG A 149 -26.86 -6.22 0.11
CA ARG A 149 -25.67 -7.07 -0.13
C ARG A 149 -24.54 -6.29 -0.81
N GLU A 150 -24.88 -5.37 -1.71
CA GLU A 150 -23.94 -4.50 -2.41
C GLU A 150 -23.23 -3.49 -1.49
N TRP A 151 -23.73 -3.31 -0.26
CA TRP A 151 -23.15 -2.46 0.78
C TRP A 151 -22.50 -3.28 1.90
N GLY A 152 -21.97 -4.47 1.60
CA GLY A 152 -21.27 -5.29 2.61
C GLY A 152 -22.18 -6.07 3.55
N GLY A 153 -23.47 -6.22 3.23
CA GLY A 153 -24.40 -7.03 4.02
C GLY A 153 -24.00 -8.52 4.12
N SER A 154 -24.57 -9.24 5.08
CA SER A 154 -24.17 -10.60 5.51
C SER A 154 -24.16 -11.71 4.44
N GLY A 155 -24.72 -11.45 3.26
CA GLY A 155 -24.69 -12.37 2.11
C GLY A 155 -23.59 -12.11 1.08
N LEU A 156 -22.74 -11.08 1.28
CA LEU A 156 -21.68 -10.75 0.34
C LEU A 156 -20.52 -11.74 0.46
N LYS A 157 -20.17 -12.40 -0.65
CA LYS A 157 -19.01 -13.30 -0.71
C LYS A 157 -17.80 -12.54 -1.27
N PRO A 158 -16.57 -12.91 -0.89
CA PRO A 158 -15.36 -12.25 -1.38
C PRO A 158 -15.24 -12.24 -2.91
N ALA A 159 -15.72 -13.30 -3.57
CA ALA A 159 -15.70 -13.43 -5.03
C ALA A 159 -16.64 -12.42 -5.74
N ASP A 160 -17.66 -11.91 -5.04
CA ASP A 160 -18.64 -10.98 -5.62
C ASP A 160 -18.26 -9.51 -5.38
N VAL A 161 -17.27 -9.24 -4.52
CA VAL A 161 -16.79 -7.89 -4.23
C VAL A 161 -16.13 -7.30 -5.48
N GLN A 162 -16.55 -6.11 -5.89
CA GLN A 162 -15.95 -5.39 -7.01
C GLN A 162 -15.10 -4.20 -6.54
N LEU A 163 -15.48 -3.59 -5.41
CA LEU A 163 -14.85 -2.39 -4.87
C LEU A 163 -14.42 -2.60 -3.42
N ILE A 164 -13.28 -2.02 -3.06
CA ILE A 164 -12.76 -1.95 -1.70
C ILE A 164 -12.52 -0.49 -1.36
N ALA A 165 -13.15 0.00 -0.29
CA ALA A 165 -12.92 1.34 0.24
C ALA A 165 -11.97 1.25 1.45
N CYS A 166 -10.76 1.78 1.30
CA CYS A 166 -9.79 1.87 2.37
C CYS A 166 -9.87 3.27 2.99
N LEU A 167 -10.29 3.35 4.25
CA LEU A 167 -10.31 4.59 5.02
C LEU A 167 -9.01 4.66 5.81
N ASP A 168 -8.21 5.68 5.55
CA ASP A 168 -6.95 5.91 6.25
C ASP A 168 -7.19 6.38 7.70
N GLU A 169 -6.14 6.41 8.52
CA GLU A 169 -6.24 6.92 9.88
C GLU A 169 -6.83 8.36 9.86
N PRO A 170 -7.88 8.63 10.65
CA PRO A 170 -8.62 9.88 10.54
C PRO A 170 -7.83 11.08 11.07
N ASP A 171 -7.94 12.20 10.36
CA ASP A 171 -7.60 13.51 10.89
C ASP A 171 -8.64 13.98 11.93
N ASP A 172 -8.20 14.88 12.81
CA ASP A 172 -9.07 15.51 13.80
C ASP A 172 -10.05 16.49 13.14
N GLY A 173 -11.35 16.21 13.25
CA GLY A 173 -12.41 17.17 13.01
C GLY A 173 -12.79 17.97 14.26
N PRO A 174 -14.01 18.54 14.30
CA PRO A 174 -14.53 19.19 15.50
C PRO A 174 -14.47 18.29 16.75
N PHE A 175 -14.08 18.86 17.88
CA PHE A 175 -14.24 18.23 19.19
C PHE A 175 -15.72 18.00 19.50
N LEU A 176 -16.05 16.80 19.96
CA LEU A 176 -17.43 16.41 20.27
C LEU A 176 -17.66 16.34 21.78
N THR A 177 -16.83 15.59 22.50
CA THR A 177 -16.95 15.41 23.95
C THR A 177 -15.71 14.77 24.55
N ASP A 178 -15.67 14.68 25.87
CA ASP A 178 -14.71 13.84 26.60
C ASP A 178 -15.39 12.52 27.00
N CYS A 179 -14.90 11.40 26.48
CA CYS A 179 -15.38 10.08 26.82
C CYS A 179 -14.77 9.62 28.15
N LYS A 180 -15.63 9.44 29.15
CA LYS A 180 -15.23 9.00 30.49
C LYS A 180 -15.22 7.48 30.59
N PHE A 181 -14.05 6.94 30.88
CA PHE A 181 -13.83 5.52 31.18
C PHE A 181 -13.52 5.34 32.68
N THR A 182 -13.44 4.09 33.14
CA THR A 182 -13.16 3.78 34.54
C THR A 182 -11.81 4.31 35.02
N SER A 183 -10.79 4.31 34.16
CA SER A 183 -9.41 4.69 34.51
C SER A 183 -9.00 6.09 34.04
N SER A 184 -9.66 6.65 33.04
CA SER A 184 -9.25 7.89 32.39
C SER A 184 -10.39 8.52 31.58
N SER A 185 -10.16 9.73 31.08
CA SER A 185 -11.02 10.39 30.10
C SER A 185 -10.23 10.56 28.81
N LEU A 186 -10.86 10.31 27.66
CA LEU A 186 -10.25 10.46 26.34
C LEU A 186 -11.07 11.45 25.50
N PRO A 187 -10.43 12.40 24.79
CA PRO A 187 -11.15 13.32 23.93
C PRO A 187 -11.68 12.59 22.69
N LEU A 188 -12.94 12.89 22.34
CA LEU A 188 -13.62 12.39 21.14
C LEU A 188 -13.74 13.51 20.12
N TYR A 189 -13.22 13.26 18.92
CA TYR A 189 -13.32 14.15 17.77
C TYR A 189 -14.19 13.51 16.67
N GLN A 190 -14.76 14.36 15.82
CA GLN A 190 -15.33 13.88 14.57
C GLN A 190 -14.20 13.41 13.65
N GLY A 191 -14.19 12.15 13.21
CA GLY A 191 -13.17 11.67 12.29
C GLY A 191 -13.26 12.31 10.90
N ARG A 192 -12.12 12.59 10.27
CA ARG A 192 -12.02 13.02 8.87
C ARG A 192 -11.16 12.03 8.11
N TYR A 193 -11.79 11.24 7.24
CA TYR A 193 -11.15 10.13 6.56
C TYR A 193 -10.85 10.51 5.11
N GLU A 194 -9.62 10.27 4.69
CA GLU A 194 -9.30 10.07 3.28
C GLU A 194 -9.62 8.63 2.92
N VAL A 195 -10.35 8.44 1.82
CA VAL A 195 -10.85 7.14 1.40
C VAL A 195 -10.37 6.83 0.00
N THR A 196 -9.56 5.80 -0.11
CA THR A 196 -9.09 5.29 -1.39
C THR A 196 -9.97 4.13 -1.83
N ILE A 197 -10.66 4.30 -2.96
CA ILE A 197 -11.51 3.27 -3.57
C ILE A 197 -10.66 2.51 -4.58
N ARG A 198 -10.57 1.19 -4.41
CA ARG A 198 -9.81 0.29 -5.27
C ARG A 198 -10.72 -0.75 -5.90
N GLU A 199 -10.41 -1.15 -7.14
CA GLU A 199 -11.01 -2.33 -7.75
C GLU A 199 -10.45 -3.58 -7.06
N ALA A 200 -11.32 -4.44 -6.54
CA ALA A 200 -10.93 -5.65 -5.81
C ALA A 200 -10.08 -6.59 -6.68
N ARG A 201 -10.46 -6.76 -7.96
CA ARG A 201 -9.81 -7.71 -8.86
C ARG A 201 -8.40 -7.33 -9.26
N THR A 202 -8.12 -6.04 -9.43
CA THR A 202 -6.86 -5.54 -10.03
C THR A 202 -6.02 -4.70 -9.07
N GLY A 203 -6.61 -4.22 -7.97
CA GLY A 203 -5.98 -3.29 -7.04
C GLY A 203 -5.88 -1.86 -7.57
N ARG A 204 -6.39 -1.61 -8.79
CA ARG A 204 -6.35 -0.31 -9.43
C ARG A 204 -7.18 0.69 -8.62
N GLU A 205 -6.58 1.84 -8.36
CA GLU A 205 -7.31 2.96 -7.76
C GLU A 205 -8.39 3.47 -8.73
N VAL A 206 -9.62 3.57 -8.20
CA VAL A 206 -10.80 4.05 -8.92
C VAL A 206 -11.00 5.53 -8.62
N ALA A 207 -10.91 5.92 -7.35
CA ALA A 207 -11.03 7.31 -6.90
C ALA A 207 -10.53 7.46 -5.47
N THR A 208 -10.17 8.69 -5.11
CA THR A 208 -9.96 9.11 -3.73
C THR A 208 -11.00 10.14 -3.34
N VAL A 209 -11.65 9.94 -2.21
CA VAL A 209 -12.76 10.77 -1.70
C VAL A 209 -12.55 11.07 -0.22
N ARG A 210 -13.34 12.00 0.32
CA ARG A 210 -13.33 12.33 1.75
C ARG A 210 -14.65 11.97 2.40
N MET A 211 -14.56 11.40 3.59
CA MET A 211 -15.72 11.08 4.43
C MET A 211 -15.55 11.68 5.82
N SER A 212 -16.69 11.94 6.45
CA SER A 212 -16.73 12.44 7.82
C SER A 212 -17.36 11.41 8.74
N GLY A 213 -16.78 11.26 9.92
CA GLY A 213 -17.42 10.53 11.01
C GLY A 213 -18.72 11.20 11.46
N LYS A 214 -19.51 10.49 12.28
CA LYS A 214 -20.71 11.04 12.92
C LYS A 214 -20.40 12.36 13.64
N SER A 215 -21.27 13.36 13.47
CA SER A 215 -21.18 14.64 14.19
C SER A 215 -21.80 14.58 15.60
N THR A 216 -22.47 13.48 15.93
CA THR A 216 -23.05 13.24 17.25
C THR A 216 -22.04 12.50 18.13
N PRO A 217 -21.82 12.92 19.38
CA PRO A 217 -20.95 12.20 20.30
C PRO A 217 -21.48 10.79 20.57
N ASP A 218 -20.61 9.78 20.43
CA ASP A 218 -20.93 8.37 20.67
C ASP A 218 -19.69 7.70 21.28
N CYS A 219 -19.64 7.66 22.61
CA CYS A 219 -18.48 7.13 23.33
C CYS A 219 -18.53 5.61 23.37
N PRO A 220 -17.47 4.92 22.91
CA PRO A 220 -17.44 3.46 22.97
C PRO A 220 -17.40 2.99 24.43
N TYR A 221 -17.91 1.78 24.69
CA TYR A 221 -17.88 1.17 26.02
C TYR A 221 -16.44 0.83 26.47
N SER A 222 -15.60 0.43 25.51
CA SER A 222 -14.18 0.13 25.71
C SER A 222 -13.40 0.54 24.46
N VAL A 223 -12.18 1.03 24.65
CA VAL A 223 -11.28 1.36 23.54
C VAL A 223 -9.88 0.84 23.86
N LEU A 224 -9.21 0.33 22.83
CA LEU A 224 -7.78 0.03 22.87
C LEU A 224 -7.05 1.19 22.20
N THR A 225 -6.18 1.85 22.94
CA THR A 225 -5.43 3.01 22.44
C THR A 225 -3.93 2.74 22.48
N LYS A 226 -3.19 3.38 21.58
CA LYS A 226 -1.72 3.27 21.52
C LYS A 226 -1.11 4.67 21.47
N GLY A 227 0.02 4.86 22.14
CA GLY A 227 0.75 6.13 22.14
C GLY A 227 0.58 6.96 23.41
N GLU A 228 1.21 8.12 23.45
CA GLU A 228 1.29 9.00 24.63
C GLU A 228 0.08 9.96 24.76
N ASP A 229 -0.63 10.24 23.66
CA ASP A 229 -1.81 11.12 23.63
C ASP A 229 -3.00 10.43 22.93
N PRO A 230 -3.64 9.46 23.61
CA PRO A 230 -4.72 8.70 23.04
C PRO A 230 -5.98 9.56 22.83
N LYS A 231 -6.58 9.45 21.65
CA LYS A 231 -7.82 10.13 21.27
C LYS A 231 -8.72 9.18 20.49
N ILE A 232 -10.00 9.52 20.44
CA ILE A 232 -11.02 8.72 19.77
C ILE A 232 -11.61 9.54 18.62
N HIS A 233 -11.90 8.87 17.51
CA HIS A 233 -12.59 9.46 16.37
C HIS A 233 -13.91 8.74 16.12
N THR A 234 -14.94 9.48 15.73
CA THR A 234 -16.17 8.86 15.26
C THR A 234 -15.96 8.26 13.86
N GLU A 235 -16.57 7.10 13.63
CA GLU A 235 -16.63 6.47 12.30
C GLU A 235 -17.77 7.05 11.45
N PRO A 236 -17.68 6.97 10.11
CA PRO A 236 -18.79 7.32 9.21
C PRO A 236 -19.98 6.38 9.40
N ASP A 237 -21.20 6.90 9.26
CA ASP A 237 -22.41 6.07 9.25
C ASP A 237 -22.79 5.62 7.83
N LEU A 238 -23.77 4.72 7.72
CA LEU A 238 -24.24 4.21 6.42
C LEU A 238 -24.73 5.33 5.49
N ALA A 239 -25.34 6.40 6.03
CA ALA A 239 -25.80 7.50 5.21
C ALA A 239 -24.63 8.24 4.55
N GLU A 240 -23.52 8.44 5.28
CA GLU A 240 -22.29 9.00 4.74
C GLU A 240 -21.66 8.09 3.67
N TYR A 241 -21.58 6.78 3.92
CA TYR A 241 -21.10 5.82 2.92
C TYR A 241 -21.95 5.85 1.65
N GLN A 242 -23.28 5.85 1.77
CA GLN A 242 -24.19 5.93 0.62
C GLN A 242 -24.04 7.24 -0.14
N ARG A 243 -23.90 8.36 0.58
CA ARG A 243 -23.70 9.68 -0.01
C ARG A 243 -22.43 9.77 -0.84
N VAL A 244 -21.33 9.22 -0.34
CA VAL A 244 -20.00 9.35 -0.97
C VAL A 244 -19.73 8.24 -1.99
N LEU A 245 -20.09 7.00 -1.67
CA LEU A 245 -19.82 5.83 -2.52
C LEU A 245 -20.96 5.47 -3.47
N GLY A 246 -22.17 6.01 -3.29
CA GLY A 246 -23.36 5.59 -4.03
C GLY A 246 -23.23 5.74 -5.55
N GLY A 247 -22.44 6.73 -6.00
CA GLY A 247 -22.12 6.93 -7.41
C GLY A 247 -21.27 5.81 -8.03
N PHE A 248 -20.59 5.00 -7.22
CA PHE A 248 -19.83 3.83 -7.62
C PHE A 248 -20.59 2.53 -7.39
N VAL A 249 -21.52 2.47 -6.43
CA VAL A 249 -22.17 1.22 -6.00
C VAL A 249 -23.54 1.00 -6.62
N THR A 250 -24.36 2.03 -6.87
CA THR A 250 -25.82 1.83 -7.07
C THR A 250 -26.42 2.48 -8.32
N LYS A 251 -25.63 2.94 -9.28
CA LYS A 251 -26.15 3.70 -10.45
C LYS A 251 -27.12 2.96 -11.35
#